data_AF-A0AAD3DRQ1-F1
#
_entry.id   AF-A0AAD3DRQ1-F1
#
_cell.length_a   1.000
_cell.length_b   1.000
_cell.length_c   1.000
_cell.angle_alpha   90.00
_cell.angle_beta   90.00
_cell.angle_gamma   90.00
#
_symmetry.space_group_name_H-M   'P 1'
#
loop_
_entity.id
_entity.type
_entity.pdbx_description
1 polymer ?
#
loop_
_entity_poly.entity_id
_entity_poly.type
_entity_poly.pdbx_seq_one_letter_code
_entity_poly.pdbx_strand_id
1 'polypeptide(L)'
;AQLEKFNVTDLYGFPIRLDVHGLNSRRTCDARDERQLESWKPYVEKKRLPKDKEKLKEMIRSGVPPNLRHWVWMETSGANKKKAGHADSYYSLFVKAGEDSPYKKDIEMDAQRTFPTHPWLASADGRAALT
;
A
#
# COMPACT_ATOMS: atom_id res chain seq x y z
N ALA A 1 -16.65 31.58 10.80
CA ALA A 1 -15.19 31.54 10.64
C ALA A 1 -14.84 30.45 9.63
N GLN A 2 -14.10 30.75 8.57
CA GLN A 2 -13.55 29.69 7.70
C GLN A 2 -12.55 28.88 8.52
N LEU A 3 -12.76 27.56 8.62
CA LEU A 3 -11.78 26.66 9.23
C LEU A 3 -10.48 26.74 8.43
N GLU A 4 -9.38 27.06 9.10
CA GLU A 4 -8.05 27.09 8.49
C GLU A 4 -7.71 25.70 7.95
N LYS A 5 -7.33 25.62 6.67
CA LYS A 5 -7.01 24.36 5.99
C LYS A 5 -5.57 24.38 5.50
N PHE A 6 -4.86 23.32 5.81
CA PHE A 6 -3.45 23.10 5.46
C PHE A 6 -3.36 22.08 4.33
N ASN A 7 -2.49 22.36 3.35
CA ASN A 7 -2.09 21.38 2.36
C ASN A 7 -0.86 20.64 2.89
N VAL A 8 -0.96 19.33 3.03
CA VAL A 8 0.13 18.48 3.49
C VAL A 8 0.23 17.26 2.60
N THR A 9 1.39 16.62 2.57
CA THR A 9 1.58 15.34 1.89
C THR A 9 1.44 14.20 2.89
N ASP A 10 0.71 13.15 2.53
CA ASP A 10 0.60 11.97 3.38
C ASP A 10 1.85 11.07 3.30
N LEU A 11 1.84 9.97 4.05
CA LEU A 11 2.96 9.02 4.09
C LEU A 11 3.27 8.41 2.72
N TYR A 12 2.25 8.28 1.86
CA TYR A 12 2.37 7.65 0.56
C TYR A 12 2.65 8.65 -0.54
N GLY A 13 2.79 9.95 -0.25
CA GLY A 13 3.11 10.96 -1.26
C GLY A 13 1.88 11.64 -1.88
N PHE A 14 0.66 11.37 -1.40
CA PHE A 14 -0.53 12.04 -1.89
C PHE A 14 -0.74 13.39 -1.20
N PRO A 15 -1.07 14.46 -1.94
CA PRO A 15 -1.46 15.72 -1.32
C PRO A 15 -2.86 15.58 -0.71
N ILE A 16 -2.98 15.96 0.55
CA ILE A 16 -4.22 15.96 1.31
C ILE A 16 -4.44 17.33 1.94
N ARG A 17 -5.72 17.67 2.17
CA ARG A 17 -6.12 18.93 2.78
C ARG A 17 -6.78 18.66 4.12
N LEU A 18 -6.23 19.22 5.18
CA LEU A 18 -6.67 18.98 6.55
C LEU A 18 -6.94 20.27 7.28
N ASP A 19 -7.88 20.25 8.21
CA ASP A 19 -8.01 21.27 9.22
C ASP A 19 -7.13 20.94 10.45
N VAL A 20 -7.18 21.81 11.47
CA VAL A 20 -6.44 21.61 12.73
C VAL A 20 -6.79 20.28 13.41
N HIS A 21 -8.06 19.87 13.35
CA HIS A 21 -8.49 18.59 13.93
C HIS A 21 -7.86 17.41 13.17
N GLY A 22 -7.88 17.43 11.85
CA GLY A 22 -7.27 16.39 11.01
C GLY A 22 -5.76 16.28 11.21
N LEU A 23 -5.06 17.40 11.39
CA LEU A 23 -3.63 17.38 11.75
C LEU A 23 -3.37 16.70 13.09
N ASN A 24 -4.20 16.99 14.10
CA ASN A 24 -4.08 16.34 15.41
C ASN A 24 -4.40 14.85 15.34
N SER A 25 -5.48 14.47 14.63
CA SER A 25 -5.82 13.05 14.42
C SER A 25 -4.68 12.28 13.76
N ARG A 26 -4.02 12.85 12.76
CA ARG A 26 -2.86 12.23 12.11
C ARG A 26 -1.71 12.00 13.08
N ARG A 27 -1.32 13.02 13.85
CA ARG A 27 -0.27 12.88 14.87
C ARG A 27 -0.57 11.76 15.86
N THR A 28 -1.84 11.62 16.27
CA THR A 28 -2.27 10.53 17.14
C THR A 28 -2.17 9.15 16.47
N CYS A 29 -2.55 9.04 15.19
CA CYS A 29 -2.38 7.81 14.41
C CYS A 29 -0.91 7.44 14.22
N ASP A 30 -0.05 8.41 13.87
CA ASP A 30 1.38 8.17 13.65
C ASP A 30 2.05 7.66 14.94
N ALA A 31 1.78 8.30 16.08
CA ALA A 31 2.26 7.84 17.38
C ALA A 31 1.73 6.44 17.77
N ARG A 32 0.52 6.08 17.32
CA ARG A 32 -0.02 4.74 17.53
C ARG A 32 0.70 3.71 16.67
N ASP A 33 0.95 4.02 15.40
CA ASP A 33 1.64 3.14 14.46
C ASP A 33 3.08 2.84 14.93
N GLU A 34 3.79 3.85 15.48
CA GLU A 34 5.10 3.66 16.11
C GLU A 34 5.06 2.66 17.28
N ARG A 35 4.07 2.80 18.19
CA ARG A 35 3.89 1.83 19.29
C ARG A 35 3.52 0.45 18.79
N GLN A 36 2.72 0.36 17.73
CA GLN A 36 2.37 -0.92 17.14
C GLN A 36 3.58 -1.61 16.52
N LEU A 37 4.50 -0.88 15.89
CA LEU A 37 5.71 -1.47 15.30
C LEU A 37 6.49 -2.33 16.32
N GLU A 38 6.56 -1.90 17.58
CA GLU A 38 7.17 -2.68 18.67
C GLU A 38 6.49 -4.04 18.88
N SER A 39 5.16 -4.09 18.81
CA SER A 39 4.40 -5.35 18.96
C SER A 39 4.63 -6.32 17.79
N TRP A 40 5.00 -5.79 16.61
CA TRP A 40 5.33 -6.58 15.42
C TRP A 40 6.78 -7.11 15.42
N LYS A 41 7.73 -6.48 16.12
CA LYS A 41 9.17 -6.85 16.12
C LYS A 41 9.44 -8.35 16.32
N PRO A 42 8.87 -9.03 17.34
CA PRO A 42 9.17 -10.44 17.56
C PRO A 42 8.77 -11.36 16.41
N TYR A 43 7.80 -10.94 15.58
CA TYR A 43 7.30 -11.70 14.43
C TYR A 43 8.14 -11.42 13.18
N VAL A 44 8.61 -10.18 13.02
CA VAL A 44 9.52 -9.78 11.95
C VAL A 44 10.85 -10.50 12.09
N GLU A 45 11.44 -10.51 13.29
CA GLU A 45 12.71 -11.20 13.59
C GLU A 45 12.62 -12.71 13.31
N LYS A 46 11.49 -13.32 13.68
CA LYS A 46 11.21 -14.74 13.43
C LYS A 46 10.75 -15.02 11.99
N LYS A 47 10.63 -13.99 11.15
CA LYS A 47 10.09 -14.04 9.78
C LYS A 47 8.80 -14.85 9.68
N ARG A 48 7.93 -14.74 10.70
CA ARG A 48 6.70 -15.52 10.78
C ARG A 48 5.61 -14.76 11.53
N LEU A 49 4.43 -14.73 10.93
CA LEU A 49 3.23 -14.18 11.55
C LEU A 49 2.85 -14.93 12.85
N PRO A 50 2.09 -14.28 13.76
CA PRO A 50 1.47 -14.96 14.90
C PRO A 50 0.71 -16.22 14.47
N LYS A 51 0.98 -17.35 15.15
CA LYS A 51 0.26 -18.62 14.91
C LYS A 51 -1.19 -18.56 15.41
N ASP A 52 -1.41 -17.81 16.47
CA ASP A 52 -2.74 -17.58 17.01
C ASP A 52 -3.52 -16.62 16.09
N LYS A 53 -4.64 -17.11 15.56
CA LYS A 53 -5.48 -16.39 14.60
C LYS A 53 -6.16 -15.18 15.23
N GLU A 54 -6.57 -15.26 16.50
CA GLU A 54 -7.23 -14.13 17.16
C GLU A 54 -6.23 -13.01 17.43
N LYS A 55 -5.03 -13.36 17.89
CA LYS A 55 -3.93 -12.39 18.04
C LYS A 55 -3.57 -11.72 16.71
N LEU A 56 -3.42 -12.49 15.63
CA LEU A 56 -3.12 -11.92 14.30
C LEU A 56 -4.23 -10.97 13.85
N LYS A 57 -5.50 -11.35 14.05
CA LYS A 57 -6.67 -10.52 13.72
C LYS A 57 -6.68 -9.21 14.50
N GLU A 58 -6.39 -9.24 15.80
CA GLU A 58 -6.30 -8.05 16.65
C GLU A 58 -5.20 -7.10 16.18
N MET A 59 -4.00 -7.63 15.89
CA MET A 59 -2.86 -6.84 15.41
C MET A 59 -3.18 -6.18 14.07
N ILE A 60 -3.77 -6.91 13.12
CA ILE A 60 -4.16 -6.35 11.81
C ILE A 60 -5.22 -5.25 11.96
N ARG A 61 -6.24 -5.47 12.80
CA ARG A 61 -7.30 -4.47 13.07
C ARG A 61 -6.76 -3.20 13.74
N SER A 62 -5.69 -3.33 14.51
CA SER A 62 -4.98 -2.19 15.12
C SER A 62 -4.13 -1.40 14.12
N GLY A 63 -3.89 -1.98 12.94
CA GLY A 63 -3.10 -1.39 11.86
C GLY A 63 -1.81 -2.16 11.61
N VAL A 64 -1.55 -2.48 10.35
CA VAL A 64 -0.25 -3.04 9.92
C VAL A 64 0.72 -1.89 9.63
N PRO A 65 1.90 -1.87 10.28
CA PRO A 65 2.93 -0.87 10.01
C PRO A 65 3.25 -0.78 8.51
N PRO A 66 3.34 0.43 7.94
CA PRO A 66 3.53 0.65 6.51
C PRO A 66 4.64 -0.20 5.87
N ASN A 67 5.81 -0.26 6.51
CA ASN A 67 6.98 -1.03 6.07
C ASN A 67 6.80 -2.55 6.14
N LEU A 68 5.79 -3.05 6.87
CA LEU A 68 5.48 -4.48 6.97
C LEU A 68 4.33 -4.91 6.07
N ARG A 69 3.60 -3.97 5.43
CA ARG A 69 2.40 -4.27 4.63
C ARG A 69 2.68 -5.26 3.50
N HIS A 70 3.79 -5.10 2.78
CA HIS A 70 4.17 -6.04 1.72
C HIS A 70 4.24 -7.48 2.26
N TRP A 71 5.00 -7.71 3.33
CA TRP A 71 5.13 -9.03 3.93
C TRP A 71 3.79 -9.57 4.44
N VAL A 72 3.08 -8.80 5.27
CA VAL A 72 1.83 -9.26 5.91
C VAL A 72 0.74 -9.51 4.88
N TRP A 73 0.56 -8.63 3.90
CA TRP A 73 -0.49 -8.76 2.89
C TRP A 73 -0.19 -9.89 1.90
N MET A 74 1.06 -10.09 1.50
CA MET A 74 1.42 -11.21 0.62
C MET A 74 1.14 -12.57 1.26
N GLU A 75 1.37 -12.70 2.57
CA GLU A 75 1.03 -13.88 3.35
C GLU A 75 -0.49 -14.05 3.53
N THR A 76 -1.16 -13.03 4.07
CA THR A 76 -2.57 -13.14 4.53
C THR A 76 -3.58 -13.16 3.40
N SER A 77 -3.28 -12.55 2.25
CA SER A 77 -4.14 -12.64 1.05
C SER A 77 -4.02 -13.99 0.32
N GLY A 78 -3.04 -14.81 0.67
CA GLY A 78 -2.66 -16.00 -0.08
C GLY A 78 -1.94 -15.71 -1.40
N ALA A 79 -1.52 -14.46 -1.65
CA ALA A 79 -0.77 -14.10 -2.84
C ALA A 79 0.56 -14.85 -2.95
N ASN A 80 1.29 -15.06 -1.85
CA ASN A 80 2.51 -15.88 -1.85
C ASN A 80 2.23 -17.33 -2.26
N LYS A 81 1.12 -17.92 -1.79
CA LYS A 81 0.71 -19.27 -2.19
C LYS A 81 0.38 -19.35 -3.68
N LYS A 82 -0.34 -18.35 -4.22
CA LYS A 82 -0.62 -18.27 -5.67
C LYS A 82 0.65 -18.07 -6.49
N LYS A 83 1.55 -17.17 -6.08
CA LYS A 83 2.82 -16.91 -6.76
C LYS A 83 3.69 -18.17 -6.78
N ALA A 84 3.81 -18.88 -5.65
CA ALA A 84 4.59 -20.11 -5.55
C ALA A 84 4.01 -21.27 -6.38
N GLY A 85 2.73 -21.22 -6.72
CA GLY A 85 2.08 -22.20 -7.61
C GLY A 85 2.37 -22.02 -9.09
N HIS A 86 3.14 -21.00 -9.47
CA HIS A 86 3.49 -20.70 -10.87
C HIS A 86 5.01 -20.56 -11.03
N ALA A 87 5.49 -20.64 -12.27
CA ALA A 87 6.90 -20.38 -12.58
C ALA A 87 7.30 -18.95 -12.22
N ASP A 88 8.58 -18.73 -11.87
CA ASP A 88 9.07 -17.39 -11.51
C ASP A 88 8.90 -16.36 -12.65
N SER A 89 8.93 -16.81 -13.90
CA SER A 89 8.71 -16.00 -15.09
C SER A 89 7.23 -15.70 -15.38
N TYR A 90 6.28 -16.27 -14.62
CA TYR A 90 4.84 -16.21 -14.94
C TYR A 90 4.38 -14.76 -15.12
N TYR A 91 4.66 -13.88 -14.16
CA TYR A 91 4.27 -12.48 -14.25
C TYR A 91 4.92 -11.78 -15.46
N SER A 92 6.23 -11.94 -15.68
CA SER A 92 6.92 -11.31 -16.83
C SER A 92 6.39 -11.78 -18.19
N LEU A 93 5.94 -13.04 -18.29
CA LEU A 93 5.30 -13.55 -19.50
C LEU A 93 3.94 -12.90 -19.74
N PHE A 94 3.15 -12.68 -18.69
CA PHE A 94 1.88 -11.96 -18.79
C PHE A 94 2.06 -10.47 -19.09
N VAL A 95 3.11 -9.83 -18.56
CA VAL A 95 3.46 -8.45 -18.94
C VAL A 95 3.71 -8.38 -20.45
N LYS A 96 4.54 -9.28 -20.99
CA LYS A 96 4.81 -9.34 -22.43
C LYS A 96 3.55 -9.64 -23.25
N ALA A 97 2.76 -10.63 -22.85
CA ALA A 97 1.50 -10.96 -23.54
C ALA A 97 0.47 -9.82 -23.45
N GLY A 98 0.53 -9.01 -22.40
CA GLY A 98 -0.33 -7.86 -22.18
C GLY A 98 -0.08 -6.70 -23.15
N GLU A 99 1.04 -6.69 -23.87
CA GLU A 99 1.32 -5.68 -24.90
C GLU A 99 0.25 -5.67 -26.01
N ASP A 100 -0.30 -6.85 -26.31
CA ASP A 100 -1.38 -7.06 -27.29
C ASP A 100 -2.77 -7.16 -26.64
N SER A 101 -2.89 -6.82 -25.34
CA SER A 101 -4.15 -6.90 -24.62
C SER A 101 -5.18 -5.92 -25.21
N PRO A 102 -6.43 -6.36 -25.47
CA PRO A 102 -7.48 -5.46 -25.93
C PRO A 102 -7.81 -4.36 -24.90
N TYR A 103 -7.43 -4.56 -23.64
CA TYR A 103 -7.69 -3.62 -22.53
C TYR A 103 -6.59 -2.58 -22.32
N LYS A 104 -5.43 -2.71 -23.00
CA LYS A 104 -4.27 -1.86 -22.76
C LYS A 104 -4.58 -0.38 -22.93
N LYS A 105 -5.25 -0.02 -24.03
CA LYS A 105 -5.64 1.36 -24.33
C LYS A 105 -6.58 1.95 -23.28
N ASP A 106 -7.50 1.15 -22.76
CA ASP A 106 -8.44 1.59 -21.73
C ASP A 106 -7.71 1.87 -20.42
N ILE A 107 -6.80 0.97 -20.03
CA ILE A 107 -5.95 1.11 -18.84
C ILE A 107 -5.06 2.37 -18.96
N GLU A 108 -4.41 2.59 -20.11
CA GLU A 108 -3.59 3.79 -20.37
C GLU A 108 -4.40 5.08 -20.22
N MET A 109 -5.64 5.09 -20.72
CA MET A 109 -6.53 6.24 -20.65
C MET A 109 -6.96 6.54 -19.20
N ASP A 110 -7.26 5.51 -18.42
CA ASP A 110 -7.60 5.65 -17.01
C ASP A 110 -6.40 6.07 -16.15
N ALA A 111 -5.21 5.54 -16.43
CA ALA A 111 -3.98 5.88 -15.70
C ALA A 111 -3.65 7.38 -15.78
N GLN A 112 -3.94 8.04 -16.92
CA GLN A 112 -3.71 9.48 -17.09
C GLN A 112 -4.55 10.36 -16.16
N ARG A 113 -5.69 9.87 -15.68
CA ARG A 113 -6.65 10.63 -14.86
C ARG A 113 -6.81 10.15 -13.42
N THR A 114 -6.21 9.01 -13.04
CA THR A 114 -6.45 8.39 -11.72
C THR A 114 -5.59 9.01 -10.61
N PHE A 115 -4.29 9.26 -10.85
CA PHE A 115 -3.36 9.78 -9.84
C PHE A 115 -2.62 11.05 -10.30
N PRO A 116 -3.33 12.12 -10.67
CA PRO A 116 -2.74 13.28 -11.36
C PRO A 116 -1.73 14.06 -10.52
N THR A 117 -1.80 13.96 -9.20
CA THR A 117 -1.02 14.81 -8.28
C THR A 117 0.06 14.05 -7.50
N HIS A 118 0.13 12.73 -7.61
CA HIS A 118 1.10 11.94 -6.89
C HIS A 118 2.44 11.95 -7.65
N PRO A 119 3.57 12.37 -7.03
CA PRO A 119 4.83 12.61 -7.75
C PRO A 119 5.33 11.45 -8.61
N TRP A 120 5.33 10.22 -8.07
CA TRP A 120 5.80 9.04 -8.81
C TRP A 120 4.73 8.46 -9.75
N LEU A 121 3.51 8.18 -9.25
CA LEU A 121 2.42 7.63 -10.05
C LEU A 121 2.01 8.50 -11.26
N ALA A 122 2.17 9.83 -11.19
CA ALA A 122 1.90 10.73 -12.32
C ALA A 122 3.05 10.78 -13.35
N SER A 123 4.23 10.27 -13.00
CA SER A 123 5.40 10.25 -13.88
C SER A 123 5.20 9.27 -15.05
N ALA A 124 6.11 9.30 -16.03
CA ALA A 124 6.10 8.31 -17.12
C ALA A 124 6.31 6.89 -16.57
N ASP A 125 7.31 6.70 -15.70
CA ASP A 125 7.64 5.39 -15.13
C ASP A 125 6.52 4.85 -14.23
N GLY A 126 5.91 5.70 -13.41
CA GLY A 126 4.81 5.28 -12.54
C GLY A 126 3.57 4.85 -13.32
N ARG A 127 3.26 5.54 -14.43
CA ARG A 127 2.18 5.13 -15.33
C ARG A 127 2.52 3.84 -16.06
N ALA A 128 3.72 3.74 -16.62
CA ALA A 128 4.20 2.54 -17.30
C ALA A 128 4.25 1.31 -16.37
N ALA A 129 4.48 1.49 -15.07
CA ALA A 129 4.44 0.41 -14.10
C ALA A 129 3.00 -0.04 -13.75
N LEU A 130 2.00 0.81 -13.99
CA LEU A 130 0.57 0.55 -13.72
C LEU A 130 -0.16 -0.01 -14.96
N THR A 131 0.34 0.28 -16.16
CA THR A 131 -0.25 -0.04 -17.47
C THR A 131 0.47 -1.20 -18.14
#